data_AF-A0A496RDJ1-F1
#
_entry.id   AF-A0A496RDJ1-F1
#
_cell.length_a   1.000
_cell.length_b   1.000
_cell.length_c   1.000
_cell.angle_alpha   90.00
_cell.angle_beta   90.00
_cell.angle_gamma   90.00
#
_symmetry.space_group_name_H-M   'P 1'
#
loop_
_entity.id
_entity.type
_entity.pdbx_description
1 polymer ?
#
loop_
_entity_poly.entity_id
_entity_poly.type
_entity_poly.pdbx_seq_one_letter_code
_entity_poly.pdbx_strand_id
1 'polypeptide(L)'
;MKTILSIDGGGIRGILPARILQEMRRRLDKNGDATIQDAATNLIITSFDTEAMEPHCIKKRDMHKDAYDDHNYYMRDAARASSAAPTFFPPARISPIVLEDKKYSLIDGAVFANNPAGLAYVEAQKIFPEEKEFVILSLGTGGFKQGYSYEEVHAWGYMEFSG
;
A
#
# COMPACT_ATOMS: atom_id res chain seq x y z
N MET A 1 18.52 -12.87 -12.36
CA MET A 1 17.05 -12.78 -12.46
C MET A 1 16.43 -12.58 -11.08
N LYS A 2 15.64 -11.50 -10.90
CA LYS A 2 14.86 -11.23 -9.68
C LYS A 2 13.36 -11.25 -9.96
N THR A 3 12.57 -11.67 -8.98
CA THR A 3 11.11 -11.72 -9.10
C THR A 3 10.47 -10.66 -8.20
N ILE A 4 9.47 -9.96 -8.72
CA ILE A 4 8.66 -8.96 -8.03
C ILE A 4 7.22 -9.44 -8.00
N LEU A 5 6.64 -9.52 -6.81
CA LEU A 5 5.22 -9.74 -6.62
C LEU A 5 4.57 -8.40 -6.24
N SER A 6 3.57 -8.00 -7.00
CA SER A 6 2.72 -6.85 -6.71
C SER A 6 1.29 -7.33 -6.50
N ILE A 7 0.68 -6.90 -5.41
CA ILE A 7 -0.73 -7.12 -5.11
C ILE A 7 -1.38 -5.75 -5.08
N ASP A 8 -2.38 -5.55 -5.92
CA ASP A 8 -3.23 -4.38 -5.85
C ASP A 8 -4.65 -4.73 -5.40
N GLY A 9 -5.23 -3.83 -4.63
CA GLY A 9 -6.65 -3.84 -4.30
C GLY A 9 -7.32 -2.80 -5.15
N GLY A 10 -7.59 -3.11 -6.43
CA GLY A 10 -8.30 -2.23 -7.34
C GLY A 10 -9.48 -1.55 -6.64
N GLY A 11 -9.37 -0.22 -6.51
CA GLY A 11 -10.26 0.76 -5.88
C GLY A 11 -11.61 0.32 -5.31
N ILE A 12 -11.97 0.89 -4.15
CA ILE A 12 -13.33 1.07 -3.58
C ILE A 12 -14.14 -0.22 -3.30
N ARG A 13 -13.80 -1.37 -3.87
CA ARG A 13 -14.46 -2.67 -3.62
C ARG A 13 -13.87 -3.37 -2.39
N GLY A 14 -13.87 -2.62 -1.27
CA GLY A 14 -13.13 -2.88 -0.03
C GLY A 14 -13.41 -4.20 0.69
N ILE A 15 -14.26 -5.09 0.18
CA ILE A 15 -14.57 -6.38 0.83
C ILE A 15 -13.37 -7.34 0.78
N LEU A 16 -12.69 -7.46 -0.37
CA LEU A 16 -11.54 -8.36 -0.50
C LEU A 16 -10.32 -7.85 0.27
N PRO A 17 -9.91 -6.57 0.12
CA PRO A 17 -8.89 -5.99 0.99
C PRO A 17 -9.26 -6.09 2.47
N ALA A 18 -10.47 -5.71 2.89
CA ALA A 18 -10.90 -5.82 4.28
C ALA A 18 -10.84 -7.25 4.82
N ARG A 19 -11.15 -8.27 4.01
CA ARG A 19 -11.07 -9.67 4.43
C ARG A 19 -9.63 -10.17 4.51
N ILE A 20 -8.76 -9.76 3.58
CA ILE A 20 -7.32 -10.01 3.65
C ILE A 20 -6.74 -9.33 4.90
N LEU A 21 -7.12 -8.09 5.19
CA LEU A 21 -6.67 -7.33 6.35
C LEU A 21 -7.23 -7.88 7.66
N GLN A 22 -8.48 -8.33 7.68
CA GLN A 22 -9.08 -9.02 8.82
C GLN A 22 -8.35 -10.33 9.09
N GLU A 23 -8.00 -11.08 8.06
CA GLU A 23 -7.24 -12.32 8.20
C GLU A 23 -5.79 -12.07 8.60
N MET A 24 -5.15 -11.04 8.04
CA MET A 24 -3.83 -10.56 8.45
C MET A 24 -3.86 -10.13 9.90
N ARG A 25 -4.83 -9.29 10.31
CA ARG A 25 -5.03 -8.89 11.71
C ARG A 25 -5.25 -10.10 12.60
N ARG A 26 -6.11 -11.06 12.22
CA ARG A 26 -6.35 -12.28 13.00
C ARG A 26 -5.08 -13.14 13.17
N ARG A 27 -4.22 -13.21 12.15
CA ARG A 27 -2.96 -13.98 12.19
C ARG A 27 -1.85 -13.22 12.92
N LEU A 28 -1.79 -11.91 12.78
CA LEU A 28 -0.78 -11.03 13.36
C LEU A 28 -1.10 -10.68 14.82
N ASP A 29 -2.36 -10.55 15.21
CA ASP A 29 -2.79 -10.33 16.61
C ASP A 29 -2.46 -11.54 17.50
N LYS A 30 -2.35 -12.75 16.93
CA LYS A 30 -1.82 -13.92 17.64
C LYS A 30 -0.30 -13.84 17.91
N ASN A 31 0.42 -13.02 17.15
CA ASN A 31 1.87 -12.83 17.16
C ASN A 31 2.22 -11.34 17.27
N GLY A 32 1.53 -10.57 18.13
CA GLY A 32 1.35 -9.11 18.13
C GLY A 32 2.56 -8.17 18.02
N ASP A 33 3.75 -8.71 17.79
CA ASP A 33 5.03 -7.99 17.73
C ASP A 33 5.65 -8.01 16.32
N ALA A 34 5.02 -8.65 15.32
CA ALA A 34 5.57 -8.70 13.97
C ALA A 34 5.68 -7.30 13.34
N THR A 35 6.89 -6.95 12.90
CA THR A 35 7.26 -5.67 12.32
C THR A 35 7.56 -5.79 10.83
N ILE A 36 7.73 -4.64 10.16
CA ILE A 36 8.13 -4.59 8.75
C ILE A 36 9.49 -5.29 8.55
N GLN A 37 10.42 -5.16 9.50
CA GLN A 37 11.72 -5.82 9.44
C GLN A 37 11.63 -7.35 9.56
N ASP A 38 10.55 -7.90 10.11
CA ASP A 38 10.34 -9.36 10.18
C ASP A 38 9.83 -9.95 8.85
N ALA A 39 9.56 -9.12 7.83
CA ALA A 39 9.15 -9.61 6.52
C ALA A 39 10.24 -10.50 5.89
N ALA A 40 9.85 -11.68 5.41
CA ALA A 40 10.77 -12.66 4.84
C ALA A 40 11.48 -12.21 3.55
N THR A 41 11.07 -11.10 2.96
CA THR A 41 11.62 -10.55 1.71
C THR A 41 11.54 -9.03 1.71
N ASN A 42 12.14 -8.40 0.70
CA ASN A 42 11.98 -6.98 0.44
C ASN A 42 10.51 -6.64 0.24
N LEU A 43 10.07 -5.55 0.84
CA LEU A 43 8.67 -5.19 0.92
C LEU A 43 8.51 -3.70 0.64
N ILE A 44 7.44 -3.34 -0.08
CA ILE A 44 6.94 -1.98 -0.18
C ILE A 44 5.43 -2.01 0.05
N ILE A 45 4.97 -1.17 0.97
CA ILE A 45 3.56 -0.94 1.25
C ILE A 45 3.29 0.54 0.98
N THR A 46 2.30 0.82 0.13
CA THR A 46 1.95 2.17 -0.29
C THR A 46 0.87 2.77 0.60
N SER A 47 1.08 4.01 1.01
CA SER A 47 0.09 4.88 1.67
C SER A 47 0.34 6.33 1.27
N PHE A 48 -0.58 7.22 1.63
CA PHE A 48 -0.44 8.66 1.39
C PHE A 48 -0.62 9.41 2.70
N ASP A 49 0.31 10.31 3.03
CA ASP A 49 0.21 11.15 4.23
C ASP A 49 -0.62 12.39 3.92
N THR A 50 -1.74 12.52 4.62
CA THR A 50 -2.67 13.66 4.46
C THR A 50 -2.17 14.94 5.12
N GLU A 51 -1.26 14.85 6.10
CA GLU A 51 -0.70 16.04 6.77
C GLU A 51 0.42 16.65 5.94
N ALA A 52 1.35 15.83 5.45
CA ALA A 52 2.45 16.26 4.59
C ALA A 52 2.07 16.39 3.10
N MET A 53 0.89 15.87 2.71
CA MET A 53 0.40 15.83 1.32
C MET A 53 1.38 15.11 0.38
N GLU A 54 1.98 14.02 0.83
CA GLU A 54 2.99 13.27 0.08
C GLU A 54 2.80 11.74 0.17
N PRO A 55 3.28 10.98 -0.83
CA PRO A 55 3.33 9.53 -0.74
C PRO A 55 4.20 9.06 0.42
N HIS A 56 3.64 8.21 1.29
CA HIS A 56 4.37 7.56 2.37
C HIS A 56 4.49 6.07 2.08
N CYS A 57 5.65 5.65 1.59
CA CYS A 57 5.92 4.24 1.31
C CYS A 57 6.65 3.61 2.49
N ILE A 58 6.03 2.61 3.12
CA ILE A 58 6.65 1.81 4.18
C ILE A 58 7.43 0.68 3.51
N LYS A 59 8.73 0.56 3.79
CA LYS A 59 9.63 -0.31 3.04
C LYS A 59 10.46 -1.21 3.96
N LYS A 60 10.84 -2.37 3.43
CA LYS A 60 12.00 -3.17 3.86
C LYS A 60 12.89 -3.37 2.64
N ARG A 61 14.12 -2.92 2.72
CA ARG A 61 15.14 -3.04 1.66
C ARG A 61 16.40 -3.70 2.21
N ASP A 62 16.39 -5.02 2.28
CA ASP A 62 17.57 -5.79 2.63
C ASP A 62 18.72 -5.42 1.70
N MET A 63 19.91 -5.21 2.28
CA MET A 63 21.16 -4.96 1.55
C MET A 63 21.24 -3.60 0.81
N HIS A 64 20.28 -2.69 0.98
CA HIS A 64 20.36 -1.34 0.40
C HIS A 64 21.11 -0.37 1.32
N LYS A 65 22.02 0.44 0.76
CA LYS A 65 22.83 1.40 1.52
C LYS A 65 22.00 2.42 2.31
N ASP A 66 20.82 2.79 1.79
CA ASP A 66 19.92 3.77 2.42
C ASP A 66 18.78 3.08 3.20
N ALA A 67 18.93 1.79 3.55
CA ALA A 67 17.91 1.05 4.32
C ALA A 67 17.78 1.57 5.76
N TYR A 68 18.75 2.35 6.27
CA TYR A 68 18.68 2.98 7.58
C TYR A 68 17.59 4.08 7.66
N ASP A 69 17.19 4.66 6.52
CA ASP A 69 16.09 5.63 6.44
C ASP A 69 14.70 4.95 6.45
N ASP A 70 14.64 3.63 6.30
CA ASP A 70 13.40 2.87 6.37
C ASP A 70 12.98 2.66 7.82
N HIS A 71 12.13 3.56 8.30
CA HIS A 71 11.48 3.43 9.60
C HIS A 71 10.77 2.07 9.75
N ASN A 72 10.98 1.40 10.89
CA ASN A 72 10.26 0.17 11.22
C ASN A 72 8.88 0.48 11.82
N TYR A 73 7.86 -0.27 11.42
CA TYR A 73 6.48 -0.16 11.89
C TYR A 73 5.97 -1.54 12.27
N TYR A 74 4.93 -1.61 13.10
CA TYR A 74 4.18 -2.85 13.23
C TYR A 74 3.48 -3.19 11.91
N MET A 75 3.51 -4.47 11.53
CA MET A 75 2.88 -4.94 10.30
C MET A 75 1.38 -4.61 10.26
N ARG A 76 0.71 -4.67 11.42
CA ARG A 76 -0.71 -4.27 11.56
C ARG A 76 -0.97 -2.81 11.22
N ASP A 77 -0.04 -1.92 11.54
CA ASP A 77 -0.18 -0.47 11.37
C ASP A 77 0.05 -0.11 9.91
N ALA A 78 1.07 -0.70 9.28
CA ALA A 78 1.30 -0.56 7.85
C ALA A 78 0.14 -1.10 7.00
N ALA A 79 -0.39 -2.28 7.36
CA ALA A 79 -1.57 -2.84 6.71
C ALA A 79 -2.81 -1.93 6.89
N ARG A 80 -3.00 -1.35 8.07
CA ARG A 80 -4.09 -0.41 8.34
C ARG A 80 -3.94 0.89 7.54
N ALA A 81 -2.73 1.44 7.41
CA ALA A 81 -2.44 2.63 6.62
C ALA A 81 -2.73 2.43 5.14
N SER A 82 -2.22 1.34 4.57
CA SER A 82 -2.40 1.03 3.15
C SER A 82 -3.85 0.77 2.74
N SER A 83 -4.70 0.43 3.70
CA SER A 83 -6.10 0.06 3.47
C SER A 83 -7.12 1.10 3.91
N ALA A 84 -6.66 2.22 4.45
CA ALA A 84 -7.52 3.30 4.92
C ALA A 84 -8.07 4.11 3.73
N ALA A 85 -8.91 3.47 2.91
CA ALA A 85 -9.49 4.07 1.73
C ALA A 85 -10.38 5.25 2.12
N PRO A 86 -10.19 6.45 1.52
CA PRO A 86 -11.09 7.58 1.71
C PRO A 86 -12.53 7.17 1.45
N THR A 87 -13.47 7.80 2.16
CA THR A 87 -14.92 7.49 2.17
C THR A 87 -15.32 6.19 2.91
N PHE A 88 -14.45 5.17 2.98
CA PHE A 88 -14.76 3.91 3.66
C PHE A 88 -14.23 3.84 5.08
N PHE A 89 -13.02 4.33 5.30
CA PHE A 89 -12.33 4.21 6.58
C PHE A 89 -11.73 5.56 7.00
N PRO A 90 -11.66 5.85 8.31
CA PRO A 90 -10.89 6.99 8.80
C PRO A 90 -9.41 6.78 8.50
N PRO A 91 -8.63 7.87 8.31
CA PRO A 91 -7.17 7.81 8.21
C PRO A 91 -6.55 7.02 9.37
N ALA A 92 -5.47 6.29 9.08
CA ALA A 92 -4.70 5.56 10.06
C ALA A 92 -3.67 6.50 10.71
N ARG A 93 -3.78 6.72 12.02
CA ARG A 93 -2.75 7.41 12.79
C ARG A 93 -1.72 6.40 13.28
N ILE A 94 -0.50 6.42 12.72
CA ILE A 94 0.55 5.44 13.06
C ILE A 94 1.88 6.14 13.33
N SER A 95 2.76 5.50 14.13
CA SER A 95 4.12 5.97 14.39
C SER A 95 5.14 4.87 14.08
N PRO A 96 6.38 5.22 13.69
CA PRO A 96 7.50 4.28 13.72
C PRO A 96 7.73 3.77 15.14
N ILE A 97 8.17 2.52 15.28
CA ILE A 97 8.40 1.88 16.59
C ILE A 97 9.42 2.66 17.44
N VAL A 98 10.45 3.23 16.82
CA VAL A 98 11.54 3.94 17.53
C VAL A 98 11.25 5.44 17.68
N LEU A 99 10.28 5.99 16.94
CA LEU A 99 9.95 7.42 16.92
C LEU A 99 8.48 7.61 17.29
N GLU A 100 8.08 7.18 18.50
CA GLU A 100 6.67 7.18 18.93
C GLU A 100 6.04 8.58 18.85
N ASP A 101 6.82 9.63 19.09
CA ASP A 101 6.39 11.03 19.00
C ASP A 101 6.06 11.48 17.57
N LYS A 102 6.64 10.82 16.55
CA LYS A 102 6.38 11.14 15.15
C LYS A 102 5.18 10.33 14.64
N LYS A 103 4.02 10.99 14.56
CA LYS A 103 2.78 10.40 14.07
C LYS A 103 2.48 10.84 12.65
N TYR A 104 2.15 9.88 11.78
CA TYR A 104 1.67 10.12 10.43
C TYR A 104 0.15 9.93 10.36
N SER A 105 -0.52 10.64 9.46
CA SER A 105 -1.95 10.47 9.16
C SER A 105 -2.10 9.87 7.77
N LEU A 106 -2.18 8.55 7.70
CA LEU A 106 -2.03 7.80 6.46
C LEU A 106 -3.37 7.29 5.92
N ILE A 107 -3.58 7.45 4.62
CA ILE A 107 -4.69 6.85 3.86
C ILE A 107 -4.17 5.86 2.82
N ASP A 108 -5.10 5.13 2.20
CA ASP A 108 -4.82 4.13 1.17
C ASP A 108 -3.94 4.68 0.05
N GLY A 109 -2.92 3.91 -0.34
CA GLY A 109 -1.99 4.28 -1.40
C GLY A 109 -2.61 4.33 -2.78
N ALA A 110 -3.80 3.73 -2.98
CA ALA A 110 -4.54 3.76 -4.23
C ALA A 110 -4.89 5.18 -4.71
N VAL A 111 -4.89 6.17 -3.80
CA VAL A 111 -5.07 7.59 -4.14
C VAL A 111 -3.98 8.15 -5.06
N PHE A 112 -2.79 7.52 -5.10
CA PHE A 112 -1.70 7.92 -6.00
C PHE A 112 -1.12 6.75 -6.81
N ALA A 113 -1.15 5.52 -6.28
CA ALA A 113 -0.63 4.32 -6.91
C ALA A 113 -1.55 3.12 -6.66
N ASN A 114 -2.66 3.06 -7.39
CA ASN A 114 -3.59 1.93 -7.38
C ASN A 114 -2.98 0.62 -7.95
N ASN A 115 -1.79 0.68 -8.56
CA ASN A 115 -0.98 -0.51 -8.86
C ASN A 115 0.49 -0.23 -8.47
N PRO A 116 1.02 -0.89 -7.42
CA PRO A 116 2.37 -0.61 -6.93
C PRO A 116 3.47 -1.32 -7.74
N ALA A 117 3.16 -2.06 -8.81
CA ALA A 117 4.17 -2.80 -9.58
C ALA A 117 5.29 -1.90 -10.14
N GLY A 118 4.94 -0.71 -10.63
CA GLY A 118 5.92 0.26 -11.11
C GLY A 118 6.84 0.78 -9.98
N LEU A 119 6.27 1.06 -8.81
CA LEU A 119 7.05 1.47 -7.63
C LEU A 119 7.97 0.35 -7.16
N ALA A 120 7.45 -0.88 -7.11
CA ALA A 120 8.23 -2.05 -6.73
C ALA A 120 9.38 -2.31 -7.71
N TYR A 121 9.17 -2.11 -9.01
CA TYR A 121 10.22 -2.20 -10.01
C TYR A 121 11.33 -1.15 -9.80
N VAL A 122 10.96 0.12 -9.62
CA VAL A 122 11.92 1.20 -9.35
C VAL A 122 12.73 0.92 -8.09
N GLU A 123 12.08 0.48 -7.00
CA GLU A 123 12.81 0.11 -5.78
C GLU A 123 13.68 -1.12 -5.97
N ALA A 124 13.23 -2.14 -6.72
CA ALA A 124 14.04 -3.31 -7.01
C ALA A 124 15.30 -2.97 -7.81
N GLN A 125 15.24 -2.01 -8.76
CA GLN A 125 16.42 -1.53 -9.48
C GLN A 125 17.42 -0.81 -8.56
N LYS A 126 16.95 -0.08 -7.54
CA LYS A 126 17.84 0.54 -6.54
C LYS A 126 18.55 -0.52 -5.69
N ILE A 127 17.83 -1.58 -5.30
CA ILE A 127 18.37 -2.67 -4.48
C ILE A 127 19.31 -3.57 -5.29
N PHE A 128 18.98 -3.82 -6.56
CA PHE A 128 19.72 -4.73 -7.45
C PHE A 128 20.13 -4.02 -8.75
N PRO A 129 21.06 -3.05 -8.70
CA PRO A 129 21.43 -2.24 -9.87
C PRO A 129 22.10 -3.04 -10.99
N GLU A 130 22.78 -4.15 -10.65
CA GLU A 130 23.45 -5.03 -11.61
C GLU A 130 22.50 -6.04 -12.27
N GLU A 131 21.27 -6.16 -11.77
CA GLU A 131 20.30 -7.11 -12.30
C GLU A 131 19.69 -6.56 -13.59
N LYS A 132 19.76 -7.38 -14.64
CA LYS A 132 19.28 -7.01 -15.99
C LYS A 132 17.88 -7.55 -16.26
N GLU A 133 17.47 -8.58 -15.53
CA GLU A 133 16.21 -9.27 -15.77
C GLU A 133 15.34 -9.33 -14.52
N PHE A 134 14.14 -8.77 -14.65
CA PHE A 134 13.11 -8.79 -13.63
C PHE A 134 11.85 -9.48 -14.16
N VAL A 135 11.32 -10.41 -13.37
CA VAL A 135 10.01 -11.02 -13.61
C VAL A 135 9.02 -10.36 -12.67
N ILE A 136 7.94 -9.77 -13.22
CA ILE A 136 6.91 -9.09 -12.42
C ILE A 136 5.61 -9.88 -12.53
N LEU A 137 5.09 -10.33 -11.39
CA LEU A 137 3.73 -10.83 -11.26
C LEU A 137 2.89 -9.77 -10.55
N SER A 138 1.97 -9.15 -11.28
CA SER A 138 1.01 -8.19 -10.73
C SER A 138 -0.36 -8.86 -10.65
N LEU A 139 -0.88 -8.99 -9.43
CA LEU A 139 -2.17 -9.60 -9.13
C LEU A 139 -3.14 -8.49 -8.73
N GLY A 140 -4.12 -8.24 -9.60
CA GLY A 140 -5.20 -7.31 -9.30
C GLY A 140 -6.53 -7.98 -8.97
N THR A 141 -7.43 -7.22 -8.37
CA THR A 141 -8.76 -7.69 -7.93
C THR A 141 -9.83 -7.69 -9.03
N GLY A 142 -9.41 -7.50 -10.29
CA GLY A 142 -10.30 -7.42 -11.45
C GLY A 142 -10.81 -6.01 -11.71
N GLY A 143 -11.13 -5.72 -12.98
CA GLY A 143 -11.68 -4.44 -13.41
C GLY A 143 -13.15 -4.59 -13.80
N PHE A 144 -13.97 -3.60 -13.45
CA PHE A 144 -15.31 -3.48 -13.99
C PHE A 144 -15.30 -2.41 -15.08
N LYS A 145 -15.40 -2.86 -16.33
CA LYS A 145 -15.47 -1.97 -17.49
C LYS A 145 -16.93 -1.72 -17.83
N GLN A 146 -17.56 -0.79 -17.10
CA GLN A 146 -18.82 -0.20 -17.55
C GLN A 146 -18.51 1.15 -18.18
N GLY A 147 -18.85 1.28 -19.45
CA GLY A 147 -18.92 2.59 -20.10
C GLY A 147 -20.24 3.26 -19.73
N TYR A 148 -20.22 4.58 -19.66
CA TYR A 148 -21.42 5.39 -19.49
C TYR A 148 -21.53 6.35 -20.67
N SER A 149 -22.74 6.52 -21.21
CA SER A 149 -23.03 7.50 -22.24
C SER A 149 -23.00 8.92 -21.66
N TYR A 150 -22.95 9.93 -22.53
CA TYR A 150 -23.05 11.32 -22.10
C TYR A 150 -24.36 11.57 -21.35
N GLU A 151 -25.48 11.03 -21.85
CA GLU A 151 -26.81 11.14 -21.26
C GLU A 151 -26.87 10.56 -19.84
N GLU A 152 -26.07 9.52 -19.57
CA GLU A 152 -26.00 8.91 -18.25
C GLU A 152 -25.19 9.77 -17.25
N VAL A 153 -24.14 10.46 -17.71
CA VAL A 153 -23.18 11.15 -16.82
C VAL A 153 -23.27 12.66 -16.78
N HIS A 154 -23.98 13.31 -17.72
CA HIS A 154 -23.94 14.77 -17.85
C HIS A 154 -24.49 15.53 -16.62
N ALA A 155 -25.27 14.85 -15.78
CA ALA A 155 -25.87 15.39 -14.57
C ALA A 155 -25.27 14.80 -13.28
N TRP A 156 -24.21 14.00 -13.37
CA TRP A 156 -23.57 13.42 -12.18
C TRP A 156 -23.00 14.51 -11.28
N GLY A 157 -23.29 14.38 -9.99
CA GLY A 157 -22.65 15.13 -8.92
C GLY A 157 -21.46 14.39 -8.33
N TYR A 158 -20.94 14.95 -7.24
CA TYR A 158 -19.76 14.41 -6.57
C TYR A 158 -19.96 12.97 -6.06
N MET A 159 -21.17 12.63 -5.60
CA MET A 159 -21.47 11.29 -5.05
C MET A 159 -21.52 10.24 -6.16
N GLU A 160 -22.04 10.60 -7.32
CA GLU A 160 -22.12 9.73 -8.49
C GLU A 160 -20.73 9.49 -9.10
N PHE A 161 -19.84 10.49 -9.07
CA PHE A 161 -18.45 10.35 -9.49
C PHE A 161 -17.53 9.65 -8.48
N SER A 162 -17.93 9.50 -7.22
CA SER A 162 -17.10 8.91 -6.16
C SER A 162 -17.39 7.43 -5.86
N GLY A 163 -18.33 6.80 -6.58
CA GLY A 163 -18.72 5.40 -6.44
C GLY A 163 -17.99 4.41 -7.34
#